data_AF-A0A6B0HL98-F1
#
_entry.id   AF-A0A6B0HL98-F1
#
_cell.length_a   1.000
_cell.length_b   1.000
_cell.length_c   1.000
_cell.angle_alpha   90.00
_cell.angle_beta   90.00
_cell.angle_gamma   90.00
#
_symmetry.space_group_name_H-M   'P 1'
#
loop_
_entity.id
_entity.type
_entity.pdbx_description
1 polymer ?
#
loop_
_entity_poly.entity_id
_entity_poly.type
_entity_poly.pdbx_seq_one_letter_code
_entity_poly.pdbx_strand_id
1 'polypeptide(L)'
;MDPPHSPGRRRTHGSATRLECVERRLEAAEIRLERLQNTLDGLARSSGVSIGCPCNRCGRSYVLIEGGRIRCPECRFSQSV
;
A
#
# COMPACT_ATOMS: atom_id res chain seq x y z
N MET A 1 -35.58 40.81 17.48
CA MET A 1 -35.28 40.14 16.20
C MET A 1 -33.84 39.68 16.29
N ASP A 2 -33.62 38.48 16.81
CA ASP A 2 -32.29 37.87 16.86
C ASP A 2 -31.90 37.36 15.46
N PRO A 3 -30.64 37.51 15.03
CA PRO A 3 -30.21 37.04 13.72
C PRO A 3 -30.13 35.51 13.70
N PRO A 4 -30.39 34.85 12.55
CA PRO A 4 -30.33 33.40 12.47
C PRO A 4 -28.87 32.94 12.56
N HIS A 5 -28.54 32.21 13.63
CA HIS A 5 -27.27 31.52 13.75
C HIS A 5 -27.22 30.33 12.80
N SER A 6 -26.59 30.52 11.63
CA SER A 6 -26.35 29.47 10.65
C SER A 6 -25.42 28.36 11.20
N PRO A 7 -25.90 27.11 11.39
CA PRO A 7 -25.10 26.02 11.94
C PRO A 7 -24.13 25.39 10.91
N GLY A 8 -24.19 25.82 9.65
CA GLY A 8 -23.46 25.22 8.53
C GLY A 8 -21.94 25.37 8.61
N ARG A 9 -21.42 26.46 9.17
CA ARG A 9 -19.99 26.78 9.10
C ARG A 9 -19.09 25.88 9.96
N ARG A 10 -19.59 25.40 11.11
CA ARG A 10 -18.82 24.50 12.00
C ARG A 10 -18.73 23.06 11.47
N ARG A 11 -19.79 22.57 10.82
CA ARG A 11 -19.80 21.20 10.26
C ARG A 11 -18.82 21.05 9.10
N THR A 12 -18.77 22.04 8.20
CA THR A 12 -17.87 22.02 7.03
C THR A 12 -16.40 22.10 7.43
N HIS A 13 -16.07 22.86 8.49
CA HIS A 13 -14.70 22.98 8.97
C HIS A 13 -14.19 21.68 9.61
N GLY A 14 -15.04 20.96 10.34
CA GLY A 14 -14.70 19.65 10.93
C GLY A 14 -14.52 18.56 9.88
N SER A 15 -15.31 18.59 8.80
CA SER A 15 -15.11 17.67 7.66
C SER A 15 -13.84 17.98 6.88
N ALA A 16 -13.50 19.27 6.68
CA ALA A 16 -12.26 19.68 6.02
C ALA A 16 -11.03 19.21 6.80
N THR A 17 -11.00 19.42 8.12
CA THR A 17 -9.88 18.96 8.96
C THR A 17 -9.73 17.43 8.99
N ARG A 18 -10.84 16.70 8.89
CA ARG A 18 -10.81 15.23 8.82
C ARG A 18 -10.28 14.76 7.47
N LEU A 19 -10.65 15.44 6.39
CA LEU A 19 -10.15 15.15 5.05
C LEU A 19 -8.64 15.40 4.97
N GLU A 20 -8.16 16.56 5.41
CA GLU A 20 -6.73 16.89 5.46
C GLU A 20 -5.93 15.86 6.29
N CYS A 21 -6.50 15.38 7.40
CA CYS A 21 -5.88 14.33 8.21
C CYS A 21 -5.78 13.00 7.46
N VAL A 22 -6.82 12.62 6.72
CA VAL A 22 -6.83 11.39 5.90
C VAL A 22 -5.85 11.50 4.75
N GLU A 23 -5.81 12.63 4.04
CA GLU A 23 -4.88 12.90 2.93
C GLU A 23 -3.42 12.80 3.40
N ARG A 24 -3.07 13.44 4.52
CA ARG A 24 -1.73 13.34 5.09
C ARG A 24 -1.34 11.92 5.48
N ARG A 25 -2.28 11.14 6.00
CA ARG A 25 -2.03 9.74 6.36
C ARG A 25 -1.86 8.86 5.13
N LEU A 26 -2.61 9.16 4.06
CA LEU A 26 -2.48 8.47 2.77
C LEU A 26 -1.11 8.77 2.15
N GLU A 27 -0.74 10.04 2.04
CA GLU A 27 0.56 10.46 1.50
C GLU A 27 1.72 9.82 2.28
N ALA A 28 1.66 9.84 3.62
CA ALA A 28 2.67 9.19 4.45
C ALA A 28 2.74 7.66 4.23
N ALA A 29 1.61 7.01 3.97
CA ALA A 29 1.56 5.59 3.67
C ALA A 29 2.13 5.28 2.28
N GLU A 30 1.82 6.10 1.27
CA GLU A 30 2.33 5.97 -0.10
C GLU A 30 3.86 6.14 -0.13
N ILE A 31 4.40 7.18 0.52
CA ILE A 31 5.85 7.37 0.66
C ILE A 31 6.51 6.16 1.34
N ARG A 32 5.87 5.60 2.36
CA ARG A 32 6.38 4.40 3.03
C ARG A 32 6.38 3.18 2.10
N LEU A 33 5.33 3.00 1.32
CA LEU A 33 5.23 1.91 0.34
C LEU A 33 6.31 2.04 -0.74
N GLU A 34 6.52 3.23 -1.27
CA GLU A 34 7.57 3.49 -2.27
C GLU A 34 8.97 3.17 -1.72
N ARG A 35 9.28 3.61 -0.50
CA ARG A 35 10.57 3.30 0.15
C ARG A 35 10.77 1.79 0.35
N LEU A 36 9.71 1.08 0.76
CA LEU A 36 9.75 -0.37 0.91
C LEU A 36 9.95 -1.05 -0.45
N GLN A 37 9.25 -0.62 -1.51
CA GLN A 37 9.41 -1.14 -2.86
C GLN A 37 10.86 -0.97 -3.34
N ASN A 38 11.43 0.23 -3.24
CA ASN A 38 12.81 0.50 -3.63
C ASN A 38 13.82 -0.37 -2.85
N THR A 39 13.58 -0.59 -1.55
CA THR A 39 14.43 -1.45 -0.73
C THR A 39 14.32 -2.92 -1.16
N LEU A 40 13.10 -3.39 -1.41
CA LEU A 40 12.84 -4.77 -1.87
C LEU A 40 13.47 -5.02 -3.24
N ASP A 41 13.41 -4.06 -4.16
CA ASP A 41 14.05 -4.15 -5.48
C ASP A 41 15.58 -4.23 -5.34
N GLY A 42 16.16 -3.45 -4.43
CA GLY A 42 17.58 -3.55 -4.09
C GLY A 42 17.97 -4.93 -3.55
N LEU A 43 17.18 -5.46 -2.62
CA LEU A 43 17.39 -6.80 -2.06
C LEU A 43 17.26 -7.90 -3.12
N ALA A 44 16.20 -7.85 -3.92
CA ALA A 44 15.93 -8.77 -5.03
C ALA A 44 17.13 -8.86 -5.99
N ARG A 45 17.66 -7.71 -6.43
CA ARG A 45 18.87 -7.64 -7.26
C ARG A 45 20.09 -8.24 -6.58
N SER A 46 20.29 -7.96 -5.29
CA SER A 46 21.44 -8.47 -4.54
C SER A 46 21.39 -9.99 -4.30
N SER A 47 20.19 -10.57 -4.21
CA SER A 47 19.99 -11.99 -3.94
C SER A 47 19.74 -12.84 -5.19
N GLY A 48 19.65 -12.23 -6.38
CA GLY A 48 19.29 -12.93 -7.62
C GLY A 48 17.83 -13.43 -7.65
N VAL A 49 16.97 -12.84 -6.83
CA VAL A 49 15.53 -13.15 -6.77
C VAL A 49 14.79 -12.03 -7.49
N SER A 50 13.72 -12.34 -8.22
CA SER A 50 12.82 -11.34 -8.78
C SER A 50 11.45 -11.40 -8.09
N ILE A 51 10.84 -10.25 -7.85
CA ILE A 51 9.48 -10.16 -7.31
C ILE A 51 8.52 -10.09 -8.50
N GLY A 52 7.59 -11.04 -8.58
CA GLY A 52 6.59 -11.15 -9.64
C GLY A 52 5.29 -10.40 -9.32
N CYS A 53 4.16 -10.94 -9.76
CA CYS A 53 2.82 -10.41 -9.49
C CYS A 53 2.28 -10.85 -8.11
N PRO A 54 1.17 -10.24 -7.63
CA PRO A 54 0.44 -10.77 -6.48
C PRO A 54 0.09 -12.24 -6.69
N CYS A 55 0.18 -13.03 -5.63
CA CYS A 55 -0.12 -14.45 -5.68
C CYS A 55 -1.60 -14.68 -6.00
N ASN A 56 -1.89 -15.28 -7.16
CA ASN A 56 -3.26 -15.60 -7.58
C ASN A 56 -4.00 -16.60 -6.67
N ARG A 57 -3.30 -17.29 -5.77
CA ARG A 57 -3.91 -18.28 -4.86
C ARG A 57 -4.39 -17.68 -3.54
N CYS A 58 -3.64 -16.76 -2.96
CA CYS A 58 -3.99 -16.17 -1.65
C CYS A 58 -4.18 -14.65 -1.69
N GLY A 59 -3.60 -13.94 -2.66
CA GLY A 59 -3.62 -12.48 -2.74
C GLY A 59 -2.88 -11.75 -1.61
N ARG A 60 -2.23 -12.49 -0.69
CA ARG A 60 -1.62 -11.93 0.52
C ARG A 60 -0.15 -11.52 0.35
N SER A 61 0.52 -12.03 -0.68
CA SER A 61 1.90 -11.69 -0.98
C SER A 61 2.13 -11.63 -2.50
N TYR A 62 3.21 -10.98 -2.89
CA TYR A 62 3.79 -11.17 -4.23
C TYR A 62 4.48 -12.53 -4.32
N VAL A 63 4.58 -13.07 -5.53
CA VAL A 63 5.37 -14.28 -5.79
C VAL A 63 6.85 -13.92 -5.98
N LEU A 64 7.73 -14.82 -5.56
CA LEU A 64 9.17 -14.73 -5.73
C LEU A 64 9.58 -15.66 -6.87
N ILE A 65 10.45 -15.19 -7.75
CA ILE A 65 10.95 -15.89 -8.93
C ILE A 65 12.45 -16.07 -8.75
N GLU A 66 12.90 -17.33 -8.72
CA GLU A 66 14.30 -17.68 -8.52
C GLU A 66 14.59 -18.99 -9.24
N GLY A 67 15.65 -19.04 -10.06
CA GLY A 67 16.09 -20.27 -10.73
C GLY A 67 15.00 -20.96 -11.57
N GLY A 68 14.15 -20.20 -12.27
CA GLY A 68 13.04 -20.75 -13.06
C GLY A 68 11.87 -21.28 -12.23
N ARG A 69 11.79 -20.94 -10.93
CA ARG A 69 10.67 -21.35 -10.06
C ARG A 69 9.97 -20.13 -9.50
N ILE A 70 8.66 -20.12 -9.59
CA ILE A 70 7.77 -19.17 -8.93
C ILE A 70 7.38 -19.78 -7.59
N ARG A 71 7.50 -19.03 -6.50
CA ARG A 71 7.04 -19.43 -5.16
C ARG A 71 6.32 -18.32 -4.43
N CYS A 72 5.26 -18.65 -3.69
CA CYS A 72 4.61 -17.74 -2.77
C CYS A 72 5.10 -18.01 -1.33
N PRO A 73 5.65 -17.01 -0.62
CA PRO A 73 6.11 -17.18 0.76
C PRO A 73 4.97 -17.47 1.75
N GLU A 74 3.75 -16.97 1.50
CA GLU A 74 2.61 -17.10 2.41
C GLU A 74 1.90 -18.46 2.29
N CYS A 75 1.41 -18.80 1.10
CA CYS A 75 0.60 -20.01 0.90
C CYS A 75 1.39 -21.23 0.43
N ARG A 76 2.72 -21.10 0.31
CA ARG A 76 3.63 -22.14 -0.20
C ARG A 76 3.27 -22.66 -1.60
N PHE A 77 2.51 -21.88 -2.37
CA PHE A 77 2.33 -22.16 -3.80
C PHE A 77 3.70 -22.15 -4.48
N SER A 78 3.98 -23.16 -5.31
CA SER A 78 5.20 -23.22 -6.10
C SER A 78 4.90 -23.79 -7.48
N GLN A 79 5.49 -23.20 -8.51
CA GLN A 79 5.37 -23.64 -9.89
C GLN A 79 6.71 -23.48 -10.59
N SER A 80 7.10 -24.46 -11.41
CA SER A 80 8.23 -24.33 -12.34
C SER A 80 7.78 -23.58 -13.59
N VAL A 81 8.62 -22.65 -14.05
CA VAL A 81 8.46 -21.88 -15.29
C VAL A 81 9.19 -22.58 -16.42
#